data_AF-A0A7L1C939-F1
#
_entry.id   AF-A0A7L1C939-F1
#
_cell.length_a   1.000
_cell.length_b   1.000
_cell.length_c   1.000
_cell.angle_alpha   90.00
_cell.angle_beta   90.00
_cell.angle_gamma   90.00
#
_symmetry.space_group_name_H-M   'P 1'
#
loop_
_entity.id
_entity.type
_entity.pdbx_description
1 polymer ?
#
loop_
_entity_poly.entity_id
_entity_poly.type
_entity_poly.pdbx_seq_one_letter_code
_entity_poly.pdbx_strand_id
1 'polypeptide(L)'
;GVKGCQALMVSHFLSQANIGQMDTPKELWKMITGNMALIQVQATVVGFLASIAAVVFGWIPDGHFSLAHAVLLCASSVATAFIASLVLGMIMIGVIIGSRKMGINPDNVATPIAASLGDLITLALLSGISWGLYKELESKAYVNPLVCAFFISLLPIWVIIAKRNSATREVLYSGWEPVIIAMAISSVGGLILDRTVSDPNFAGMAVFTPVINGVGGNLVAVQASRISTYLHMSGVPGDSPGTAPRKCPSPCSTFFSSDVNSRSARVLFLLVVPGHLVFLYTIHSMQGGHTTLTLIFIVFYMTAALLQV
;
A
#
# COMPACT_ATOMS: atom_id res chain seq x y z
N GLY A 1 -3.93 -2.28 2.16
CA GLY A 1 -3.50 -1.75 3.47
C GLY A 1 -2.10 -1.18 3.46
N VAL A 2 -1.07 -2.04 3.42
CA VAL A 2 0.36 -1.67 3.62
C VAL A 2 0.87 -0.58 2.65
N LYS A 3 0.41 -0.59 1.39
CA LYS A 3 0.73 0.45 0.39
C LYS A 3 0.38 1.86 0.84
N GLY A 4 -0.79 2.04 1.46
CA GLY A 4 -1.25 3.35 1.91
C GLY A 4 -0.36 3.92 3.02
N CYS A 5 0.08 3.06 3.95
CA CYS A 5 1.01 3.44 5.01
C CYS A 5 2.39 3.83 4.43
N GLN A 6 2.87 3.13 3.40
CA GLN A 6 4.14 3.44 2.75
C GLN A 6 4.09 4.72 1.93
N ALA A 7 3.01 4.95 1.17
CA ALA A 7 2.81 6.21 0.46
C ALA A 7 2.77 7.41 1.42
N LEU A 8 2.17 7.24 2.60
CA LEU A 8 2.16 8.25 3.67
C LEU A 8 3.57 8.50 4.24
N MET A 9 4.37 7.46 4.45
CA MET A 9 5.77 7.62 4.90
C MET A 9 6.64 8.30 3.84
N VAL A 10 6.51 7.90 2.58
CA VAL A 10 7.28 8.46 1.47
C VAL A 10 6.93 9.94 1.34
N SER A 11 5.66 10.30 1.24
CA SER A 11 5.22 11.71 1.18
C SER A 11 5.67 12.53 2.40
N HIS A 12 5.58 11.97 3.62
CA HIS A 12 6.03 12.66 4.84
C HIS A 12 7.56 12.84 4.88
N PHE A 13 8.31 11.79 4.58
CA PHE A 13 9.77 11.82 4.55
C PHE A 13 10.27 12.83 3.51
N LEU A 14 9.65 12.84 2.33
CA LEU A 14 9.99 13.74 1.22
C LEU A 14 9.61 15.20 1.51
N SER A 15 8.42 15.43 2.10
CA SER A 15 8.00 16.74 2.59
C SER A 15 9.05 17.32 3.55
N GLN A 16 9.44 16.56 4.57
CA GLN A 16 10.41 17.01 5.56
C GLN A 16 11.83 17.15 4.99
N ALA A 17 12.18 16.33 4.00
CA ALA A 17 13.44 16.44 3.28
C ALA A 17 13.57 17.75 2.51
N ASN A 18 12.45 18.26 2.02
CA ASN A 18 12.40 19.42 1.15
C ASN A 18 12.28 20.76 1.90
N ILE A 19 11.91 20.76 3.18
CA ILE A 19 11.85 21.96 4.06
C ILE A 19 13.27 22.39 4.52
N GLY A 20 14.33 21.69 4.12
CA GLY A 20 15.71 22.04 4.48
C GLY A 20 16.13 21.63 5.91
N GLN A 21 15.27 20.94 6.67
CA GLN A 21 15.62 20.40 8.00
C GLN A 21 16.53 19.15 7.96
N MET A 22 17.25 18.92 6.85
CA MET A 22 18.08 17.73 6.63
C MET A 22 19.56 18.03 6.40
N ASP A 23 20.03 19.23 6.74
CA ASP A 23 21.43 19.62 6.50
C ASP A 23 22.41 18.84 7.40
N THR A 24 21.93 18.25 8.50
CA THR A 24 22.75 17.46 9.42
C THR A 24 22.46 15.95 9.32
N PRO A 25 23.47 15.07 9.15
CA PRO A 25 23.26 13.61 9.09
C PRO A 25 22.60 13.04 10.35
N LYS A 26 22.77 13.69 11.51
CA LYS A 26 22.11 13.30 12.77
C LYS A 26 20.59 13.50 12.73
N GLU A 27 20.12 14.58 12.10
CA GLU A 27 18.69 14.89 11.98
C GLU A 27 18.01 13.95 10.98
N LEU A 28 18.71 13.66 9.87
CA LEU A 28 18.29 12.66 8.89
C LEU A 28 18.09 11.29 9.56
N TRP A 29 19.07 10.78 10.32
CA TRP A 29 18.94 9.50 11.01
C TRP A 29 17.83 9.49 12.06
N LYS A 30 17.65 10.59 12.79
CA LYS A 30 16.54 10.74 13.77
C LYS A 30 15.18 10.69 13.09
N MET A 31 15.05 11.33 11.93
CA MET A 31 13.82 11.34 11.14
C MET A 31 13.54 9.97 10.49
N ILE A 32 14.56 9.34 9.91
CA ILE A 32 14.48 7.97 9.38
C ILE A 32 13.98 7.02 10.46
N THR A 33 14.61 7.04 11.63
CA THR A 33 14.27 6.12 12.73
C THR A 33 12.85 6.35 13.25
N GLY A 34 12.42 7.61 13.37
CA GLY A 34 11.05 7.93 13.80
C GLY A 34 10.00 7.49 12.78
N ASN A 35 10.21 7.77 11.49
CA ASN A 35 9.28 7.37 10.43
C ASN A 35 9.23 5.84 10.26
N MET A 36 10.38 5.18 10.41
CA MET A 36 10.44 3.72 10.41
C MET A 36 9.64 3.13 11.57
N ALA A 37 9.80 3.67 12.77
CA ALA A 37 9.04 3.24 13.94
C ALA A 37 7.53 3.46 13.75
N LEU A 38 7.13 4.60 13.19
CA LEU A 38 5.74 4.90 12.88
C LEU A 38 5.14 3.88 11.91
N ILE A 39 5.85 3.53 10.82
CA ILE A 39 5.40 2.49 9.89
C ILE A 39 5.27 1.15 10.60
N GLN A 40 6.22 0.75 11.43
CA GLN A 40 6.14 -0.53 12.13
C GLN A 40 4.88 -0.60 13.00
N VAL A 41 4.52 0.49 13.68
CA VAL A 41 3.28 0.58 14.45
C VAL A 41 2.07 0.44 13.52
N GLN A 42 2.00 1.26 12.47
CA GLN A 42 0.86 1.25 11.54
C GLN A 42 0.71 -0.11 10.85
N ALA A 43 1.79 -0.71 10.36
CA ALA A 43 1.78 -1.99 9.68
C ALA A 43 1.33 -3.13 10.60
N THR A 44 1.82 -3.15 11.85
CA THR A 44 1.43 -4.17 12.82
C THR A 44 -0.05 -4.06 13.19
N VAL A 45 -0.54 -2.84 13.47
CA VAL A 45 -1.96 -2.61 13.79
C VAL A 45 -2.85 -2.90 12.58
N VAL A 46 -2.46 -2.49 11.38
CA VAL A 46 -3.20 -2.76 10.14
C VAL A 46 -3.22 -4.26 9.83
N GLY A 47 -2.10 -4.97 10.02
CA GLY A 47 -2.03 -6.43 9.83
C GLY A 47 -2.93 -7.17 10.81
N PHE A 48 -2.99 -6.72 12.07
CA PHE A 48 -3.86 -7.27 13.09
C PHE A 48 -5.35 -7.00 12.82
N LEU A 49 -5.71 -5.76 12.46
CA LEU A 49 -7.09 -5.44 12.11
C LEU A 49 -7.54 -6.15 10.82
N ALA A 50 -6.63 -6.30 9.84
CA ALA A 50 -6.91 -7.06 8.63
C ALA A 50 -7.14 -8.55 8.91
N SER A 51 -6.41 -9.15 9.88
CA SER A 51 -6.66 -10.55 10.26
C SER A 51 -7.99 -10.72 10.97
N ILE A 52 -8.36 -9.80 11.86
CA ILE A 52 -9.70 -9.79 12.48
C ILE A 52 -10.78 -9.68 11.41
N ALA A 53 -10.63 -8.73 10.47
CA ALA A 53 -11.58 -8.55 9.38
C ALA A 53 -11.71 -9.83 8.56
N ALA A 54 -10.60 -10.47 8.18
CA ALA A 54 -10.60 -11.73 7.43
C ALA A 54 -11.27 -12.88 8.20
N VAL A 55 -11.05 -13.00 9.52
CA VAL A 55 -11.70 -14.01 10.36
C VAL A 55 -13.20 -13.77 10.46
N VAL A 56 -13.63 -12.51 10.66
CA VAL A 56 -15.06 -12.14 10.69
C VAL A 56 -15.72 -12.43 9.35
N PHE A 57 -15.07 -12.09 8.24
CA PHE A 57 -15.61 -12.32 6.90
C PHE A 57 -15.62 -13.79 6.49
N GLY A 58 -14.66 -14.59 6.93
CA GLY A 58 -14.67 -16.04 6.72
C GLY A 58 -15.74 -16.75 7.56
N TRP A 59 -16.11 -16.20 8.72
CA TRP A 59 -17.16 -16.79 9.55
C TRP A 59 -18.58 -16.59 9.00
N ILE A 60 -18.86 -15.43 8.40
CA ILE A 60 -20.19 -15.08 7.86
C ILE A 60 -20.74 -16.10 6.84
N PRO A 61 -19.97 -16.61 5.86
CA PRO A 61 -20.44 -17.60 4.89
C PRO A 61 -20.34 -19.05 5.38
N ASP A 62 -19.26 -19.45 6.05
CA ASP A 62 -18.94 -20.86 6.31
C ASP A 62 -19.38 -21.39 7.69
N GLY A 63 -19.68 -20.50 8.65
CA GLY A 63 -20.22 -20.85 9.98
C GLY A 63 -19.27 -21.66 10.91
N HIS A 64 -18.17 -22.20 10.41
CA HIS A 64 -17.20 -22.97 11.19
C HIS A 64 -16.07 -22.08 11.72
N PHE A 65 -16.08 -21.81 13.03
CA PHE A 65 -15.03 -21.06 13.69
C PHE A 65 -13.92 -22.00 14.20
N SER A 66 -12.78 -22.05 13.51
CA SER A 66 -11.57 -22.70 14.01
C SER A 66 -10.63 -21.67 14.61
N LEU A 67 -10.51 -21.68 15.93
CA LEU A 67 -9.59 -20.80 16.67
C LEU A 67 -8.14 -20.97 16.18
N ALA A 68 -7.74 -22.19 15.79
CA ALA A 68 -6.41 -22.48 15.27
C ALA A 68 -6.12 -21.75 13.95
N HIS A 69 -7.07 -21.75 13.01
CA HIS A 69 -6.93 -21.03 11.74
C HIS A 69 -6.99 -19.52 11.94
N ALA A 70 -7.83 -19.03 12.85
CA ALA A 70 -7.89 -17.60 13.18
C ALA A 70 -6.56 -17.09 13.76
N VAL A 71 -5.95 -17.83 14.68
CA VAL A 71 -4.64 -17.47 15.26
C VAL A 71 -3.53 -17.60 14.23
N LEU A 72 -3.57 -18.60 13.34
CA LEU A 72 -2.62 -18.72 12.23
C LEU A 72 -2.72 -17.53 11.27
N LEU A 73 -3.93 -17.12 10.89
CA LEU A 73 -4.17 -15.97 10.01
C LEU A 73 -3.65 -14.68 10.66
N CYS A 74 -3.86 -14.54 11.97
CA CYS A 74 -3.36 -13.41 12.73
C CYS A 74 -1.83 -13.39 12.81
N ALA A 75 -1.22 -14.51 13.17
CA ALA A 75 0.23 -14.63 13.29
C ALA A 75 0.93 -14.37 11.95
N SER A 76 0.44 -14.97 10.87
CA SER A 76 0.98 -14.77 9.52
C SER A 76 0.78 -13.33 9.04
N SER A 77 -0.44 -12.76 9.14
CA SER A 77 -0.71 -11.39 8.72
C SER A 77 0.15 -10.36 9.45
N VAL A 78 0.24 -10.46 10.79
CA VAL A 78 1.03 -9.53 11.62
C VAL A 78 2.52 -9.68 11.33
N ALA A 79 3.05 -10.90 11.28
CA ALA A 79 4.45 -11.16 10.97
C ALA A 79 4.83 -10.66 9.57
N THR A 80 4.00 -10.96 8.58
CA THR A 80 4.19 -10.50 7.20
C THR A 80 4.15 -8.98 7.13
N ALA A 81 3.14 -8.33 7.73
CA ALA A 81 3.03 -6.86 7.68
C ALA A 81 4.26 -6.20 8.33
N PHE A 82 4.71 -6.72 9.47
CA PHE A 82 5.91 -6.26 10.15
C PHE A 82 7.16 -6.42 9.26
N ILE A 83 7.47 -7.65 8.82
CA ILE A 83 8.68 -7.95 8.05
C ILE A 83 8.66 -7.23 6.69
N ALA A 84 7.54 -7.25 5.98
CA ALA A 84 7.39 -6.57 4.70
C ALA A 84 7.62 -5.06 4.87
N SER A 85 7.01 -4.45 5.89
CA SER A 85 7.19 -3.02 6.14
C SER A 85 8.62 -2.66 6.55
N LEU A 86 9.32 -3.56 7.24
CA LEU A 86 10.73 -3.39 7.60
C LEU A 86 11.63 -3.45 6.36
N VAL A 87 11.48 -4.49 5.55
CA VAL A 87 12.28 -4.67 4.33
C VAL A 87 12.02 -3.52 3.35
N LEU A 88 10.75 -3.19 3.10
CA LEU A 88 10.37 -2.08 2.23
C LEU A 88 10.87 -0.75 2.77
N GLY A 89 10.69 -0.48 4.07
CA GLY A 89 11.21 0.74 4.70
C GLY A 89 12.71 0.92 4.47
N MET A 90 13.51 -0.14 4.66
CA MET A 90 14.95 -0.11 4.42
C MET A 90 15.31 0.14 2.95
N ILE A 91 14.63 -0.52 2.01
CA ILE A 91 14.81 -0.30 0.58
C ILE A 91 14.47 1.15 0.22
N MET A 92 13.35 1.67 0.73
CA MET A 92 12.90 3.04 0.49
C MET A 92 13.89 4.07 0.99
N ILE A 93 14.41 3.91 2.20
CA ILE A 93 15.46 4.78 2.74
C ILE A 93 16.70 4.76 1.83
N GLY A 94 17.13 3.58 1.40
CA GLY A 94 18.26 3.42 0.48
C GLY A 94 18.06 4.12 -0.86
N VAL A 95 16.88 3.96 -1.47
CA VAL A 95 16.51 4.63 -2.73
C VAL A 95 16.49 6.14 -2.57
N ILE A 96 15.96 6.67 -1.46
CA ILE A 96 15.88 8.11 -1.24
C ILE A 96 17.28 8.72 -1.06
N ILE A 97 18.14 8.09 -0.25
CA ILE A 97 19.53 8.54 -0.07
C ILE A 97 20.31 8.43 -1.38
N GLY A 98 20.14 7.34 -2.13
CA GLY A 98 20.79 7.12 -3.43
C GLY A 98 20.36 8.14 -4.47
N SER A 99 19.06 8.40 -4.60
CA SER A 99 18.50 9.39 -5.52
C SER A 99 19.02 10.80 -5.24
N ARG A 100 19.11 11.17 -3.95
CA ARG A 100 19.70 12.45 -3.53
C ARG A 100 21.16 12.58 -3.95
N LYS A 101 21.96 11.53 -3.78
CA LYS A 101 23.38 11.55 -4.17
C LYS A 101 23.57 11.70 -5.69
N MET A 102 22.60 11.26 -6.49
CA MET A 102 22.59 11.38 -7.94
C MET A 102 21.91 12.68 -8.46
N GLY A 103 21.40 13.54 -7.56
CA GLY A 103 20.68 14.75 -7.94
C GLY A 103 19.32 14.50 -8.61
N ILE A 104 18.79 13.28 -8.52
CA ILE A 104 17.47 12.91 -9.06
C ILE A 104 16.44 13.10 -7.95
N ASN A 105 15.27 13.66 -8.29
CA ASN A 105 14.16 13.78 -7.35
C ASN A 105 13.73 12.39 -6.85
N PRO A 106 13.85 12.11 -5.54
CA PRO A 106 13.53 10.80 -4.98
C PRO A 106 12.10 10.37 -5.27
N ASP A 107 11.13 11.29 -5.35
CA ASP A 107 9.72 11.01 -5.70
C ASP A 107 9.55 10.26 -7.03
N ASN A 108 10.44 10.52 -8.00
CA ASN A 108 10.37 9.91 -9.33
C ASN A 108 10.85 8.45 -9.35
N VAL A 109 11.63 8.04 -8.35
CA VAL A 109 12.24 6.70 -8.28
C VAL A 109 11.67 5.91 -7.11
N ALA A 110 11.56 6.53 -5.94
CA ALA A 110 11.02 5.98 -4.71
C ALA A 110 9.56 5.56 -4.88
N THR A 111 8.71 6.42 -5.45
CA THR A 111 7.26 6.15 -5.50
C THR A 111 6.91 4.93 -6.38
N PRO A 112 7.46 4.76 -7.59
CA PRO A 112 7.25 3.54 -8.38
C PRO A 112 7.84 2.27 -7.76
N ILE A 113 9.01 2.39 -7.11
CA ILE A 113 9.67 1.25 -6.44
C ILE A 113 8.85 0.79 -5.24
N ALA A 114 8.40 1.71 -4.39
CA ALA A 114 7.53 1.42 -3.25
C ALA A 114 6.27 0.67 -3.71
N ALA A 115 5.66 1.17 -4.79
CA ALA A 115 4.39 0.66 -5.28
C ALA A 115 4.50 -0.76 -5.89
N SER A 116 5.59 -1.04 -6.60
CA SER A 116 5.82 -2.33 -7.27
C SER A 116 6.41 -3.41 -6.34
N LEU A 117 7.45 -3.08 -5.57
CA LEU A 117 8.05 -4.03 -4.62
C LEU A 117 7.12 -4.31 -3.44
N GLY A 118 6.26 -3.34 -3.09
CA GLY A 118 5.34 -3.48 -1.97
C GLY A 118 4.44 -4.70 -2.05
N ASP A 119 3.81 -4.90 -3.21
CA ASP A 119 2.96 -6.07 -3.45
C ASP A 119 3.73 -7.36 -3.49
N LEU A 120 4.82 -7.38 -4.27
CA LEU A 120 5.60 -8.58 -4.48
C LEU A 120 6.16 -9.11 -3.16
N ILE A 121 6.77 -8.24 -2.35
CA ILE A 121 7.34 -8.61 -1.06
C ILE A 121 6.25 -9.06 -0.09
N THR A 122 5.12 -8.34 -0.03
CA THR A 122 4.03 -8.69 0.89
C THR A 122 3.41 -10.04 0.53
N LEU A 123 3.11 -10.29 -0.75
CA LEU A 123 2.54 -11.57 -1.21
C LEU A 123 3.53 -12.73 -1.02
N ALA A 124 4.80 -12.53 -1.37
CA ALA A 124 5.83 -13.56 -1.20
C ALA A 124 6.03 -13.91 0.28
N LEU A 125 6.12 -12.90 1.16
CA LEU A 125 6.25 -13.12 2.59
C LEU A 125 4.98 -13.70 3.22
N LEU A 126 3.79 -13.25 2.80
CA LEU A 126 2.53 -13.82 3.28
C LEU A 126 2.46 -15.31 2.94
N SER A 127 2.71 -15.66 1.68
CA SER A 127 2.69 -17.04 1.22
C SER A 127 3.74 -17.89 1.96
N GLY A 128 4.97 -17.39 2.11
CA GLY A 128 6.05 -18.12 2.76
C GLY A 128 5.83 -18.32 4.26
N ILE A 129 5.46 -17.25 4.98
CA ILE A 129 5.21 -17.29 6.42
C ILE A 129 3.97 -18.13 6.72
N SER A 130 2.88 -17.93 5.96
CA SER A 130 1.65 -18.72 6.13
C SER A 130 1.90 -20.21 5.90
N TRP A 131 2.64 -20.56 4.85
CA TRP A 131 2.98 -21.97 4.58
C TRP A 131 3.84 -22.59 5.69
N GLY A 132 4.85 -21.86 6.18
CA GLY A 132 5.69 -22.33 7.29
C GLY A 132 4.91 -22.51 8.60
N LEU A 133 4.09 -21.54 8.97
CA LEU A 133 3.24 -21.61 10.17
C LEU A 133 2.13 -22.66 10.06
N TYR A 134 1.62 -22.90 8.85
CA TYR A 134 0.64 -23.97 8.59
C TYR A 134 1.23 -25.35 8.81
N LYS A 135 2.47 -25.59 8.35
CA LYS A 135 3.14 -26.87 8.56
C LYS A 135 3.42 -27.15 10.05
N GLU A 136 3.80 -26.12 10.80
CA GLU A 136 4.03 -26.26 12.25
C GLU A 136 2.73 -26.34 13.06
N LEU A 137 1.57 -25.95 12.49
CA LEU A 137 0.28 -26.03 13.18
C LEU A 137 -0.08 -27.48 13.54
N GLU A 138 0.22 -28.44 12.65
CA GLU A 138 -0.05 -29.86 12.87
C GLU A 138 0.82 -30.48 13.96
N SER A 139 2.04 -29.95 14.17
CA SER A 139 2.99 -30.46 15.16
C SER A 139 2.88 -29.75 16.51
N LYS A 140 2.72 -28.41 16.50
CA LYS A 140 2.87 -27.53 17.66
C LYS A 140 1.90 -26.35 17.59
N ALA A 141 0.69 -26.55 18.08
CA ALA A 141 -0.35 -25.51 18.13
C ALA A 141 0.05 -24.22 18.89
N TYR A 142 1.07 -24.26 19.75
CA TYR A 142 1.56 -23.10 20.51
C TYR A 142 2.45 -22.14 19.71
N VAL A 143 2.95 -22.55 18.53
CA VAL A 143 3.88 -21.73 17.72
C VAL A 143 3.19 -20.47 17.20
N ASN A 144 1.98 -20.58 16.66
CA ASN A 144 1.24 -19.45 16.09
C ASN A 144 0.90 -18.37 17.13
N PRO A 145 0.34 -18.71 18.32
CA PRO A 145 0.16 -17.75 19.40
C PRO A 145 1.46 -17.06 19.82
N LEU A 146 2.56 -17.81 19.90
CA LEU A 146 3.86 -17.28 20.34
C LEU A 146 4.45 -16.29 19.33
N VAL A 147 4.37 -16.59 18.03
CA VAL A 147 4.76 -15.67 16.96
C VAL A 147 3.90 -14.40 17.00
N CYS A 148 2.58 -14.54 17.14
CA CYS A 148 1.69 -13.40 17.24
C CYS A 148 2.01 -12.54 18.48
N ALA A 149 2.21 -13.17 19.64
CA ALA A 149 2.56 -12.49 20.88
C ALA A 149 3.90 -11.75 20.78
N PHE A 150 4.90 -12.35 20.11
CA PHE A 150 6.19 -11.72 19.87
C PHE A 150 6.05 -10.41 19.09
N PHE A 151 5.38 -10.41 17.94
CA PHE A 151 5.21 -9.18 17.15
C PHE A 151 4.35 -8.13 17.85
N ILE A 152 3.30 -8.54 18.56
CA ILE A 152 2.49 -7.62 19.37
C ILE A 152 3.33 -7.02 20.52
N SER A 153 4.22 -7.79 21.13
CA SER A 153 5.09 -7.27 22.20
C SER A 153 6.10 -6.22 21.72
N LEU A 154 6.41 -6.19 20.42
CA LEU A 154 7.27 -5.17 19.81
C LEU A 154 6.55 -3.83 19.59
N LEU A 155 5.21 -3.81 19.48
CA LEU A 155 4.43 -2.57 19.32
C LEU A 155 4.78 -1.47 20.33
N PRO A 156 4.75 -1.70 21.66
CA PRO A 156 5.04 -0.65 22.63
C PRO A 156 6.43 -0.05 22.44
N ILE A 157 7.42 -0.86 22.05
CA ILE A 157 8.79 -0.40 21.78
C ILE A 157 8.77 0.61 20.62
N TRP A 158 8.13 0.26 19.50
CA TRP A 158 8.01 1.14 18.34
C TRP A 158 7.18 2.39 18.61
N VAL A 159 6.10 2.27 19.41
CA VAL A 159 5.30 3.42 19.86
C VAL A 159 6.14 4.39 20.68
N ILE A 160 6.96 3.90 21.61
CA ILE A 160 7.83 4.75 22.42
C ILE A 160 8.86 5.47 21.53
N ILE A 161 9.46 4.76 20.57
CA ILE A 161 10.42 5.34 19.61
C ILE A 161 9.74 6.41 18.73
N ALA A 162 8.55 6.13 18.20
CA ALA A 162 7.78 7.06 17.38
C ALA A 162 7.31 8.31 18.17
N LYS A 163 6.97 8.17 19.44
CA LYS A 163 6.56 9.30 20.31
C LYS A 163 7.72 10.25 20.66
N ARG A 164 8.96 9.77 20.66
CA ARG A 164 10.16 10.59 20.96
C ARG A 164 10.47 11.61 19.88
N ASN A 165 9.99 11.40 18.65
CA ASN A 165 10.17 12.35 17.56
C ASN A 165 8.87 13.17 17.38
N SER A 166 8.99 14.51 17.47
CA SER A 166 7.85 15.43 17.42
C SER A 166 7.07 15.34 16.12
N ALA A 167 7.76 15.17 14.98
CA ALA A 167 7.12 15.07 13.67
C ALA A 167 6.28 13.79 13.54
N THR A 168 6.78 12.66 14.04
CA THR A 168 6.05 11.38 13.98
C THR A 168 4.98 11.25 15.06
N ARG A 169 5.11 12.00 16.16
CA ARG A 169 4.11 12.02 17.23
C ARG A 169 2.77 12.55 16.75
N GLU A 170 2.76 13.60 15.94
CA GLU A 170 1.52 14.16 15.39
C GLU A 170 0.81 13.15 14.49
N VAL A 171 1.54 12.54 13.55
CA VAL A 171 1.00 11.52 12.64
C VAL A 171 0.55 10.27 13.40
N LEU A 172 1.22 9.90 14.49
CA LEU A 172 0.82 8.78 15.34
C LEU A 172 -0.55 9.01 16.01
N TYR A 173 -1.01 10.24 16.23
CA TYR A 173 -2.33 10.50 16.83
C TYR A 173 -3.39 10.81 15.77
N SER A 174 -3.06 11.59 14.75
CA SER A 174 -4.04 12.05 13.75
C SER A 174 -4.12 11.17 12.50
N GLY A 175 -3.13 10.31 12.25
CA GLY A 175 -3.03 9.53 11.00
C GLY A 175 -3.93 8.29 10.90
N TRP A 176 -4.71 7.96 11.93
CA TRP A 176 -5.47 6.70 11.97
C TRP A 176 -6.73 6.72 11.11
N GLU A 177 -7.42 7.86 11.03
CA GLU A 177 -8.67 7.99 10.27
C GLU A 177 -8.52 7.54 8.81
N PRO A 178 -7.58 8.06 8.00
CA PRO A 178 -7.42 7.62 6.62
C PRO A 178 -6.95 6.16 6.51
N VAL A 179 -6.16 5.67 7.47
CA VAL A 179 -5.66 4.29 7.49
C VAL A 179 -6.80 3.29 7.73
N ILE A 180 -7.67 3.57 8.69
CA ILE A 180 -8.81 2.73 9.05
C ILE A 180 -9.84 2.74 7.92
N ILE A 181 -10.15 3.91 7.34
CA ILE A 181 -11.08 4.01 6.20
C ILE A 181 -10.55 3.22 5.01
N ALA A 182 -9.27 3.37 4.66
CA ALA A 182 -8.66 2.63 3.55
C ALA A 182 -8.68 1.12 3.79
N MET A 183 -8.48 0.68 5.03
CA MET A 183 -8.62 -0.73 5.41
C MET A 183 -10.06 -1.21 5.24
N ALA A 184 -11.05 -0.47 5.74
CA ALA A 184 -12.46 -0.85 5.61
C ALA A 184 -12.86 -1.03 4.14
N ILE A 185 -12.48 -0.09 3.27
CA ILE A 185 -12.74 -0.18 1.82
C ILE A 185 -12.01 -1.39 1.22
N SER A 186 -10.73 -1.58 1.55
CA SER A 186 -9.92 -2.70 1.06
C SER A 186 -10.50 -4.05 1.50
N SER A 187 -11.05 -4.13 2.70
CA SER A 187 -11.68 -5.31 3.28
C SER A 187 -13.00 -5.64 2.58
N VAL A 188 -13.85 -4.65 2.33
CA VAL A 188 -15.09 -4.83 1.55
C VAL A 188 -14.78 -5.27 0.12
N GLY A 189 -13.78 -4.65 -0.53
CA GLY A 189 -13.32 -5.07 -1.85
C GLY A 189 -12.78 -6.50 -1.87
N GLY A 190 -12.04 -6.90 -0.84
CA GLY A 190 -11.55 -8.27 -0.67
C GLY A 190 -12.68 -9.28 -0.53
N LEU A 191 -13.74 -8.96 0.21
CA LEU A 191 -14.92 -9.81 0.37
C LEU A 191 -15.67 -10.01 -0.95
N ILE A 192 -15.87 -8.94 -1.72
CA ILE A 192 -16.53 -9.01 -3.03
C ILE A 192 -15.71 -9.92 -3.96
N LEU A 193 -14.39 -9.77 -3.94
CA LEU A 193 -13.49 -10.62 -4.74
C LEU A 193 -13.56 -12.08 -4.30
N ASP A 194 -13.51 -12.36 -3.00
CA ASP A 194 -13.58 -13.72 -2.46
C ASP A 194 -14.87 -14.43 -2.88
N ARG A 195 -16.03 -13.74 -2.80
CA ARG A 195 -17.31 -14.25 -3.29
C ARG A 195 -17.36 -14.45 -4.80
N THR A 196 -16.69 -13.59 -5.55
CA THR A 196 -16.61 -13.71 -7.01
C THR A 196 -15.72 -14.90 -7.40
N VAL A 197 -14.54 -15.05 -6.78
CA VAL A 197 -13.59 -16.13 -7.10
C VAL A 197 -14.07 -17.50 -6.61
N SER A 198 -14.90 -17.54 -5.56
CA SER A 198 -15.51 -18.78 -5.06
C SER A 198 -16.51 -19.42 -6.05
N ASP A 199 -17.05 -18.65 -6.99
CA ASP A 199 -17.87 -19.19 -8.07
C ASP A 199 -16.95 -19.80 -9.16
N PRO A 200 -17.08 -21.10 -9.49
CA PRO A 200 -16.23 -21.76 -10.48
C PRO A 200 -16.29 -21.11 -11.87
N ASN A 201 -17.35 -20.37 -12.20
CA ASN A 201 -17.44 -19.62 -13.46
C ASN A 201 -16.55 -18.37 -13.50
N PHE A 202 -16.13 -17.88 -12.33
CA PHE A 202 -15.40 -16.61 -12.18
C PHE A 202 -14.03 -16.78 -11.49
N ALA A 203 -13.58 -18.00 -11.23
CA ALA A 203 -12.27 -18.28 -10.62
C ALA A 203 -11.08 -17.62 -11.36
N GLY A 204 -11.19 -17.45 -12.69
CA GLY A 204 -10.20 -16.73 -13.50
C GLY A 204 -10.04 -15.24 -13.15
N MET A 205 -10.99 -14.63 -12.45
CA MET A 205 -10.96 -13.21 -12.05
C MET A 205 -9.84 -12.89 -11.05
N ALA A 206 -9.41 -13.88 -10.25
CA ALA A 206 -8.33 -13.71 -9.27
C ALA A 206 -7.02 -13.23 -9.92
N VAL A 207 -6.73 -13.69 -11.14
CA VAL A 207 -5.50 -13.41 -11.89
C VAL A 207 -5.42 -11.94 -12.33
N PHE A 208 -6.57 -11.28 -12.52
CA PHE A 208 -6.63 -9.89 -12.94
C PHE A 208 -6.56 -8.90 -11.77
N THR A 209 -6.78 -9.36 -10.54
CA THR A 209 -6.76 -8.51 -9.34
C THR A 209 -5.40 -7.85 -9.10
N PRO A 210 -4.26 -8.58 -9.15
CA PRO A 210 -2.94 -7.95 -9.06
C PRO A 210 -2.67 -6.94 -10.17
N VAL A 211 -3.20 -7.16 -11.38
CA VAL A 211 -3.00 -6.23 -12.51
C VAL A 211 -3.80 -4.94 -12.31
N ILE A 212 -5.06 -5.02 -11.91
CA ILE A 212 -5.93 -3.86 -11.61
C ILE A 212 -5.37 -3.06 -10.43
N ASN A 213 -5.00 -3.73 -9.35
CA ASN A 213 -4.44 -3.07 -8.17
C ASN A 213 -3.00 -2.58 -8.37
N GLY A 214 -2.24 -3.25 -9.24
CA GLY A 214 -0.83 -2.99 -9.50
C GLY A 214 -0.57 -1.96 -10.59
N VAL A 215 -1.34 -1.95 -11.68
CA VAL A 215 -1.21 -0.95 -12.75
C VAL A 215 -2.02 0.29 -12.37
N GLY A 216 -3.35 0.19 -12.26
CA GLY A 216 -4.21 1.34 -11.94
C GLY A 216 -3.95 1.92 -10.55
N GLY A 217 -4.01 1.10 -9.50
CA GLY A 217 -3.89 1.56 -8.11
C GLY A 217 -2.54 2.22 -7.79
N ASN A 218 -1.43 1.69 -8.33
CA ASN A 218 -0.11 2.28 -8.12
C ASN A 218 0.09 3.58 -8.90
N LEU A 219 -0.48 3.71 -10.10
CA LEU A 219 -0.46 4.94 -10.89
C LEU A 219 -1.17 6.09 -10.13
N VAL A 220 -2.35 5.83 -9.59
CA VAL A 220 -3.09 6.82 -8.78
C VAL A 220 -2.31 7.19 -7.51
N ALA A 221 -1.66 6.23 -6.85
CA ALA A 221 -0.81 6.50 -5.68
C ALA A 221 0.40 7.39 -6.02
N VAL A 222 1.05 7.16 -7.17
CA VAL A 222 2.15 8.01 -7.66
C VAL A 222 1.65 9.44 -7.90
N GLN A 223 0.49 9.60 -8.53
CA GLN A 223 -0.09 10.91 -8.79
C GLN A 223 -0.48 11.64 -7.50
N ALA A 224 -1.10 10.93 -6.54
CA ALA A 224 -1.46 11.50 -5.24
C ALA A 224 -0.22 11.95 -4.46
N SER A 225 0.87 11.16 -4.48
CA SER A 225 2.16 11.52 -3.87
C SER A 225 2.71 12.83 -4.46
N ARG A 226 2.71 12.96 -5.80
CA ARG A 226 3.16 14.17 -6.48
C ARG A 226 2.33 15.40 -6.16
N ILE A 227 1.00 15.26 -6.12
CA ILE A 227 0.10 16.35 -5.73
C ILE A 227 0.37 16.78 -4.29
N SER A 228 0.55 15.83 -3.38
CA SER A 228 0.87 16.10 -1.98
C SER A 228 2.20 16.86 -1.85
N THR A 229 3.25 16.42 -2.54
CA THR A 229 4.55 17.12 -2.55
C THR A 229 4.41 18.53 -3.13
N TYR A 230 3.67 18.70 -4.24
CA TYR A 230 3.47 20.00 -4.87
C TYR A 230 2.71 20.98 -3.98
N LEU A 231 1.61 20.55 -3.37
CA LEU A 231 0.83 21.38 -2.43
C LEU A 231 1.66 21.76 -1.21
N HIS A 232 2.49 20.84 -0.72
CA HIS A 232 3.38 21.09 0.40
C HIS A 232 4.56 22.02 0.03
N MET A 233 5.07 21.95 -1.20
CA MET A 233 6.08 22.89 -1.71
C MET A 233 5.52 24.29 -1.92
N SER A 234 4.25 24.38 -2.31
CA SER A 234 3.61 25.65 -2.70
C SER A 234 2.91 26.35 -1.53
N GLY A 235 2.72 25.68 -0.39
CA GLY A 235 2.01 26.20 0.77
C GLY A 235 2.94 26.45 1.96
N VAL A 236 3.10 27.72 2.35
CA VAL A 236 3.67 28.07 3.67
C VAL A 236 2.55 27.92 4.72
N PRO A 237 2.77 27.26 5.87
CA PRO A 237 1.75 27.16 6.90
C PRO A 237 1.36 28.55 7.41
N GLY A 238 0.11 28.96 7.18
CA GLY A 238 -0.45 30.22 7.70
C GLY A 238 -0.71 31.32 6.67
N ASP A 239 -0.12 31.26 5.47
CA ASP A 239 -0.50 32.13 4.35
C ASP A 239 -1.43 31.35 3.43
N SER A 240 -2.71 31.73 3.41
CA SER A 240 -3.60 31.31 2.33
C SER A 240 -3.02 31.89 1.04
N PRO A 241 -2.57 31.08 0.07
CA PRO A 241 -2.28 31.63 -1.25
C PRO A 241 -3.59 32.27 -1.71
N GLY A 242 -3.58 33.58 -1.99
CA GLY A 242 -4.73 34.32 -2.52
C GLY A 242 -5.28 33.77 -3.85
N THR A 243 -4.65 32.70 -4.36
CA THR A 243 -4.91 31.97 -5.59
C THR A 243 -4.93 30.44 -5.39
N ALA A 244 -5.17 29.93 -4.18
CA ALA A 244 -5.45 28.50 -4.02
C ALA A 244 -6.84 28.19 -4.64
N PRO A 245 -6.97 27.29 -5.63
CA PRO A 245 -8.27 26.96 -6.20
C PRO A 245 -9.08 26.22 -5.13
N ARG A 246 -10.01 26.95 -4.50
CA ARG A 246 -10.94 26.49 -3.45
C ARG A 246 -12.00 25.46 -3.91
N LYS A 247 -11.75 24.69 -4.95
CA LYS A 247 -12.71 23.69 -5.44
C LYS A 247 -11.99 22.39 -5.74
N CYS A 248 -12.55 21.28 -5.26
CA CYS A 248 -12.26 19.95 -5.78
C CYS A 248 -12.16 20.05 -7.30
N PRO A 249 -10.97 19.89 -7.89
CA PRO A 249 -10.83 20.08 -9.32
C PRO A 249 -11.64 18.97 -10.00
N SER A 250 -12.59 19.39 -10.84
CA SER A 250 -13.38 18.46 -11.65
C SER A 250 -12.43 17.61 -12.52
N PRO A 251 -12.77 16.35 -12.83
CA PRO A 251 -11.92 15.49 -13.66
C PRO A 251 -11.52 16.16 -14.98
N CYS A 252 -12.43 16.89 -15.62
CA CYS A 252 -12.16 17.68 -16.81
C CYS A 252 -11.12 18.81 -16.59
N SER A 253 -11.17 19.54 -15.47
CA SER A 253 -10.15 20.56 -15.18
C SER A 253 -8.77 19.96 -14.86
N THR A 254 -8.74 18.76 -14.26
CA THR A 254 -7.49 18.04 -13.92
C THR A 254 -6.82 17.49 -15.18
N PHE A 255 -7.59 16.98 -16.15
CA PHE A 255 -7.04 16.41 -17.39
C PHE A 255 -6.78 17.44 -18.51
N PHE A 256 -7.41 18.62 -18.50
CA PHE A 256 -7.29 19.62 -19.58
C PHE A 256 -6.53 20.91 -19.23
N SER A 257 -6.05 21.11 -17.99
CA SER A 257 -5.20 22.27 -17.63
C SER A 257 -3.79 22.19 -18.23
N SER A 258 -3.13 23.32 -18.50
CA SER A 258 -1.71 23.34 -18.94
C SER A 258 -0.69 23.06 -17.83
N ASP A 259 -1.14 22.79 -16.61
CA ASP A 259 -0.28 22.52 -15.45
C ASP A 259 0.52 21.21 -15.57
N VAL A 260 1.70 21.17 -14.95
CA VAL A 260 2.60 19.99 -14.89
C VAL A 260 1.89 18.76 -14.32
N ASN A 261 0.96 18.96 -13.38
CA ASN A 261 0.11 17.92 -12.80
C ASN A 261 -0.87 17.33 -13.82
N SER A 262 -1.38 18.14 -14.75
CA SER A 262 -2.29 17.71 -15.82
C SER A 262 -1.57 16.95 -16.94
N ARG A 263 -0.34 17.36 -17.29
CA ARG A 263 0.51 16.58 -18.21
C ARG A 263 0.86 15.22 -17.63
N SER A 264 1.22 15.16 -16.35
CA SER A 264 1.48 13.87 -15.66
C SER A 264 0.22 13.00 -15.62
N ALA A 265 -0.95 13.56 -15.30
CA ALA A 265 -2.22 12.83 -15.30
C ALA A 265 -2.54 12.22 -16.68
N ARG A 266 -2.36 13.00 -17.76
CA ARG A 266 -2.57 12.52 -19.14
C ARG A 266 -1.60 11.41 -19.54
N VAL A 267 -0.33 11.52 -19.18
CA VAL A 267 0.68 10.48 -19.45
C VAL A 267 0.37 9.22 -18.67
N LEU A 268 -0.01 9.32 -17.39
CA LEU A 268 -0.40 8.17 -16.59
C LEU A 268 -1.66 7.49 -17.17
N PHE A 269 -2.68 8.26 -17.54
CA PHE A 269 -3.91 7.74 -18.16
C PHE A 269 -3.64 7.05 -19.51
N LEU A 270 -2.75 7.63 -20.34
CA LEU A 270 -2.30 7.01 -21.59
C LEU A 270 -1.47 5.74 -21.37
N LEU A 271 -0.81 5.59 -20.22
CA LEU A 271 -0.03 4.40 -19.87
C LEU A 271 -0.91 3.23 -19.37
N VAL A 272 -2.12 3.51 -18.87
CA VAL A 272 -3.08 2.49 -18.42
C VAL A 272 -3.38 1.51 -19.56
N VAL A 273 -3.72 2.03 -20.74
CA VAL A 273 -4.12 1.20 -21.88
C VAL A 273 -3.03 0.21 -22.34
N PRO A 274 -1.80 0.64 -22.69
CA PRO A 274 -0.75 -0.27 -23.08
C PRO A 274 -0.29 -1.16 -21.92
N GLY A 275 -0.28 -0.66 -20.68
CA GLY A 275 0.08 -1.45 -19.50
C GLY A 275 -0.86 -2.64 -19.29
N HIS A 276 -2.17 -2.39 -19.29
CA HIS A 276 -3.17 -3.45 -19.16
C HIS A 276 -3.13 -4.43 -20.35
N LEU A 277 -2.95 -3.95 -21.59
CA LEU A 277 -2.85 -4.82 -22.77
C LEU A 277 -1.65 -5.78 -22.71
N VAL A 278 -0.48 -5.32 -22.25
CA VAL A 278 0.71 -6.18 -22.08
C VAL A 278 0.42 -7.28 -21.05
N PHE A 279 -0.15 -6.94 -19.90
CA PHE A 279 -0.48 -7.93 -18.87
C PHE A 279 -1.58 -8.91 -19.32
N LEU A 280 -2.61 -8.45 -20.03
CA LEU A 280 -3.62 -9.32 -20.63
C LEU A 280 -3.00 -10.30 -21.62
N TYR A 281 -2.07 -9.84 -22.45
CA TYR A 281 -1.32 -10.68 -23.39
C TYR A 281 -0.46 -11.72 -22.64
N THR A 282 0.26 -11.33 -21.59
CA THR A 282 1.05 -12.27 -20.78
C THR A 282 0.19 -13.33 -20.10
N ILE A 283 -0.97 -12.94 -19.52
CA ILE A 283 -1.92 -13.89 -18.90
C ILE A 283 -2.45 -14.88 -19.95
N HIS A 284 -2.74 -14.39 -21.16
CA HIS A 284 -3.16 -15.24 -22.28
C HIS A 284 -2.05 -16.23 -22.67
N SER A 285 -0.81 -15.77 -22.81
CA SER A 285 0.33 -16.62 -23.15
C SER A 285 0.70 -17.64 -22.06
N MET A 286 0.49 -17.30 -20.79
CA MET A 286 0.81 -18.18 -19.66
C MET A 286 -0.29 -19.24 -19.36
N GLN A 287 -1.39 -19.28 -20.14
CA GLN A 287 -2.56 -20.14 -19.86
C GLN A 287 -3.07 -20.01 -18.41
N GLY A 288 -2.90 -18.83 -17.80
CA GLY A 288 -3.00 -18.62 -16.35
C GLY A 288 -4.40 -18.69 -15.75
N GLY A 289 -5.41 -19.14 -16.50
CA GLY A 289 -6.78 -19.32 -16.01
C GLY A 289 -7.67 -19.89 -17.12
N HIS A 290 -8.63 -20.74 -16.76
CA HIS A 290 -9.63 -21.34 -17.66
C HIS A 290 -10.62 -20.32 -18.27
N THR A 291 -10.23 -19.06 -18.45
CA THR A 291 -11.05 -17.97 -18.97
C THR A 291 -10.66 -17.65 -20.40
N THR A 292 -11.60 -17.80 -21.34
CA THR A 292 -11.43 -17.37 -22.72
C THR A 292 -11.45 -15.83 -22.79
N LEU A 293 -10.34 -15.24 -23.23
CA LEU A 293 -10.21 -13.79 -23.45
C LEU A 293 -11.06 -13.38 -24.65
N THR A 294 -12.35 -13.16 -24.42
CA THR A 294 -13.28 -12.66 -25.44
C THR A 294 -13.11 -11.15 -25.63
N LEU A 295 -13.39 -10.65 -26.84
CA LEU A 295 -13.35 -9.22 -27.15
C LEU A 295 -14.26 -8.41 -26.19
N ILE A 296 -15.42 -8.96 -25.84
CA ILE A 296 -16.38 -8.35 -24.91
C ILE A 296 -15.73 -8.19 -23.53
N PHE A 297 -15.08 -9.24 -23.01
CA PHE A 297 -14.39 -9.17 -21.73
C PHE A 297 -13.27 -8.12 -21.73
N ILE A 298 -12.48 -8.04 -22.81
CA ILE A 298 -11.41 -7.03 -22.95
C ILE A 298 -12.00 -5.62 -22.91
N VAL A 299 -13.09 -5.35 -23.63
CA VAL A 299 -13.72 -4.02 -23.65
C VAL A 299 -14.23 -3.62 -22.27
N PHE A 300 -14.93 -4.52 -21.57
CA PHE A 300 -15.41 -4.24 -20.21
C PHE A 300 -14.27 -4.08 -19.21
N TYR A 301 -13.25 -4.93 -19.28
CA TYR A 301 -12.06 -4.85 -18.43
C TYR A 301 -11.31 -3.53 -18.64
N MET A 302 -11.11 -3.12 -19.89
CA MET A 302 -10.43 -1.85 -20.21
C MET A 302 -11.26 -0.65 -19.77
N THR A 303 -12.59 -0.71 -19.89
CA THR A 303 -13.48 0.34 -19.39
C THR A 303 -13.40 0.46 -17.87
N ALA A 304 -13.40 -0.67 -17.15
CA ALA A 304 -13.24 -0.69 -15.69
C ALA A 304 -11.86 -0.18 -15.26
N ALA A 305 -10.79 -0.58 -15.97
CA ALA A 305 -9.44 -0.10 -15.70
C ALA A 305 -9.29 1.41 -15.93
N LEU A 306 -9.96 1.97 -16.93
CA LEU A 306 -9.99 3.42 -17.18
C LEU A 306 -10.85 4.17 -16.16
N LEU A 307 -11.96 3.59 -15.69
CA LEU A 307 -12.78 4.18 -14.62
C LEU A 307 -12.10 4.20 -13.25
N GLN A 308 -11.13 3.31 -13.03
CA GLN A 308 -10.38 3.24 -11.78
C GLN A 308 -9.36 4.38 -11.62
N VAL A 309 -8.86 4.93 -12.73
CA VAL A 309 -7.81 5.98 -12.76
C VAL A 309 -8.41 7.38 -12.87
#